data_AF-V3ZG08-F1
#
_entry.id   AF-V3ZG08-F1
#
_cell.length_a   1.000
_cell.length_b   1.000
_cell.length_c   1.000
_cell.angle_alpha   90.00
_cell.angle_beta   90.00
_cell.angle_gamma   90.00
#
_symmetry.space_group_name_H-M   'P 1'
#
loop_
_entity.id
_entity.type
_entity.pdbx_description
1 polymer ?
#
loop_
_entity_poly.entity_id
_entity_poly.type
_entity_poly.pdbx_seq_one_letter_code
_entity_poly.pdbx_strand_id
1 'polypeptide(L)'
;MASNARCFSSLRSILQSKAACLQTQNRPYFKGAYSIIFSDNRKRRLKRGESGNKTRYGPLTDLPDFTYLDGRPTPLTAGQKERKEERIKTAERIMKLVGEMETAQVMYDTRIQREENELKQRQNKALRAKVH
;
A
#
# COMPACT_ATOMS: atom_id res chain seq x y z
N MET A 1 11.71 -90.06 19.21
CA MET A 1 11.98 -88.70 18.71
C MET A 1 11.09 -87.73 19.47
N ALA A 2 11.59 -87.10 20.52
CA ALA A 2 10.82 -86.17 21.35
C ALA A 2 11.68 -84.95 21.63
N SER A 3 11.45 -83.88 20.86
CA SER A 3 12.13 -82.60 20.98
C SER A 3 11.35 -81.68 21.92
N ASN A 4 11.90 -81.51 23.12
CA ASN A 4 11.99 -80.30 23.93
C ASN A 4 10.90 -79.21 23.75
N ALA A 5 9.93 -79.17 24.66
CA ALA A 5 9.22 -77.95 25.02
C ALA A 5 9.74 -77.44 26.37
N ARG A 6 10.74 -76.55 26.34
CA ARG A 6 11.14 -75.77 27.52
C ARG A 6 10.87 -74.30 27.24
N CYS A 7 10.21 -73.69 28.22
CA CYS A 7 10.27 -72.28 28.59
C CYS A 7 9.89 -71.25 27.51
N PHE A 8 8.83 -70.50 27.77
CA PHE A 8 8.98 -69.19 28.42
C PHE A 8 7.58 -68.65 28.77
N SER A 9 7.19 -68.88 30.04
CA SER A 9 6.29 -67.99 30.75
C SER A 9 6.98 -66.63 30.92
N SER A 10 6.21 -65.55 30.84
CA SER A 10 6.66 -64.16 30.58
C SER A 10 7.12 -64.01 29.12
N LEU A 11 6.32 -63.41 28.26
CA LEU A 11 6.36 -61.97 27.99
C LEU A 11 5.00 -61.46 27.49
N ARG A 12 3.94 -61.66 28.28
CA ARG A 12 2.64 -61.00 28.06
C ARG A 12 2.60 -59.66 28.80
N SER A 13 3.50 -58.73 28.49
CA SER A 13 3.44 -57.34 29.03
C SER A 13 4.28 -56.27 28.33
N ILE A 14 4.90 -56.51 27.16
CA ILE A 14 5.76 -55.48 26.50
C ILE A 14 5.25 -55.05 25.11
N LEU A 15 4.07 -55.51 24.68
CA LEU A 15 3.48 -55.10 23.39
C LEU A 15 2.25 -54.19 23.51
N GLN A 16 2.16 -53.41 24.59
CA GLN A 16 1.18 -52.31 24.70
C GLN A 16 1.80 -50.92 24.96
N SER A 17 3.12 -50.79 25.11
CA SER A 17 3.75 -49.49 25.44
C SER A 17 4.33 -48.71 24.25
N LYS A 18 4.18 -49.18 23.00
CA LYS A 18 4.63 -48.45 21.80
C LYS A 18 3.50 -47.99 20.87
N ALA A 19 2.28 -47.89 21.37
CA ALA A 19 1.17 -47.23 20.65
C ALA A 19 0.86 -45.82 21.19
N ALA A 20 1.76 -45.24 22.01
CA ALA A 20 1.52 -43.95 22.68
C ALA A 20 2.54 -42.86 22.33
N CYS A 21 3.31 -42.98 21.24
CA CYS A 21 4.31 -41.95 20.88
C CYS A 21 4.36 -41.57 19.39
N LEU A 22 3.33 -41.91 18.61
CA LEU A 22 3.16 -41.36 17.26
C LEU A 22 1.68 -41.02 17.01
N GLN A 23 1.03 -40.42 18.01
CA GLN A 23 0.04 -39.39 17.68
C GLN A 23 0.83 -38.11 17.48
N THR A 24 1.53 -38.01 16.35
CA THR A 24 1.84 -36.72 15.77
C THR A 24 0.48 -36.09 15.49
N GLN A 25 -0.01 -35.34 16.46
CA GLN A 25 -1.17 -34.51 16.27
C GLN A 25 -0.85 -33.68 15.03
N ASN A 26 -1.64 -33.88 13.97
CA ASN A 26 -1.83 -32.89 12.94
C ASN A 26 -2.27 -31.61 13.67
N ARG A 27 -1.32 -30.85 14.22
CA ARG A 27 -1.57 -29.49 14.67
C ARG A 27 -1.87 -28.75 13.38
N PRO A 28 -3.12 -28.34 13.11
CA PRO A 28 -3.38 -27.48 11.98
C PRO A 28 -2.49 -26.26 12.18
N TYR A 29 -1.58 -26.02 11.24
CA TYR A 29 -0.84 -24.78 11.17
C TYR A 29 -1.84 -23.65 11.39
N PHE A 30 -1.69 -22.93 12.50
CA PHE A 30 -2.58 -21.85 12.91
C PHE A 30 -2.44 -20.69 11.90
N LYS A 31 -3.06 -20.83 10.73
CA LYS A 31 -3.07 -19.81 9.67
C LYS A 31 -3.99 -18.62 10.01
N GLY A 32 -4.73 -18.69 11.13
CA GLY A 32 -5.73 -17.70 11.54
C GLY A 32 -5.22 -16.47 12.30
N ALA A 33 -4.14 -16.56 13.09
CA ALA A 33 -3.66 -15.41 13.88
C ALA A 33 -2.92 -14.38 13.03
N TYR A 34 -2.16 -14.84 12.04
CA TYR A 34 -1.28 -13.96 11.25
C TYR A 34 -2.06 -12.93 10.43
N SER A 35 -3.27 -13.25 9.96
CA SER A 35 -4.09 -12.33 9.16
C SER A 35 -4.66 -11.17 9.99
N ILE A 36 -5.14 -11.44 11.21
CA ILE A 36 -5.73 -10.44 12.10
C ILE A 36 -4.64 -9.46 12.57
N ILE A 37 -3.50 -9.98 13.06
CA ILE A 37 -2.37 -9.17 13.54
C ILE A 37 -1.79 -8.29 12.41
N PHE A 38 -1.71 -8.82 11.18
CA PHE A 38 -1.26 -8.05 10.03
C PHE A 38 -2.24 -6.93 9.64
N SER A 39 -3.54 -7.19 9.73
CA SER A 39 -4.59 -6.21 9.44
C SER A 39 -4.62 -5.07 10.46
N ASP A 40 -4.43 -5.38 11.75
CA ASP A 40 -4.44 -4.39 12.83
C ASP A 40 -3.21 -3.49 12.79
N ASN A 41 -2.04 -4.06 12.49
CA ASN A 41 -0.82 -3.27 12.30
C ASN A 41 -0.92 -2.35 11.07
N ARG A 42 -1.50 -2.81 9.96
CA ARG A 42 -1.75 -1.94 8.78
C ARG A 42 -2.66 -0.77 9.14
N LYS A 43 -3.78 -1.02 9.81
CA LYS A 43 -4.74 0.03 10.22
C LYS A 43 -4.06 1.06 11.12
N ARG A 44 -3.27 0.63 12.11
CA ARG A 44 -2.52 1.53 13.00
C ARG A 44 -1.52 2.39 12.23
N ARG A 45 -0.81 1.82 11.26
CA ARG A 45 0.14 2.56 10.40
C ARG A 45 -0.57 3.62 9.56
N LEU A 46 -1.66 3.25 8.88
CA LEU A 46 -2.45 4.19 8.09
C LEU A 46 -3.02 5.33 8.94
N LYS A 47 -3.48 5.04 10.18
CA LYS A 47 -3.92 6.07 11.13
C LYS A 47 -2.82 7.07 11.51
N ARG A 48 -1.55 6.66 11.49
CA ARG A 48 -0.39 7.53 11.73
C ARG A 48 0.12 8.23 10.47
N GLY A 49 -0.52 8.03 9.31
CA GLY A 49 -0.03 8.53 8.02
C GLY A 49 1.17 7.74 7.46
N GLU A 50 1.47 6.56 8.00
CA GLU A 50 2.51 5.68 7.47
C GLU A 50 1.98 4.78 6.34
N SER A 51 2.91 4.25 5.55
CA SER A 51 2.62 3.24 4.54
C SER A 51 1.97 2.00 5.15
N GLY A 52 0.86 1.53 4.56
CA GLY A 52 0.21 0.29 5.01
C GLY A 52 1.10 -0.96 4.90
N ASN A 53 2.08 -0.94 3.98
CA ASN A 53 3.17 -1.91 3.88
C ASN A 53 4.49 -1.23 4.25
N LYS A 54 5.25 -1.81 5.19
CA LYS A 54 6.53 -1.28 5.70
C LYS A 54 7.55 -0.98 4.62
N THR A 55 7.60 -1.79 3.57
CA THR A 55 8.62 -1.70 2.52
C THR A 55 8.24 -0.69 1.43
N ARG A 56 7.01 -0.16 1.40
CA ARG A 56 6.53 0.64 0.26
C ARG A 56 7.21 2.02 0.16
N TYR A 57 7.28 2.72 1.27
CA TYR A 57 7.95 4.02 1.41
C TYR A 57 8.21 4.27 2.90
N GLY A 58 9.22 5.10 3.20
CA GLY A 58 9.62 5.45 4.54
C GLY A 58 11.11 5.22 4.79
N PRO A 59 11.60 5.52 6.00
CA PRO A 59 13.03 5.51 6.32
C PRO A 59 13.68 4.15 6.06
N LEU A 60 12.97 3.05 6.31
CA LEU A 60 13.48 1.70 6.07
C LEU A 60 13.83 1.41 4.60
N THR A 61 13.14 2.04 3.64
CA THR A 61 13.32 1.76 2.20
C THR A 61 14.04 2.89 1.46
N ASP A 62 13.84 4.13 1.92
CA ASP A 62 14.33 5.33 1.23
C ASP A 62 15.73 5.75 1.70
N LEU A 63 16.15 5.37 2.92
CA LEU A 63 17.50 5.65 3.43
C LEU A 63 18.52 4.60 2.93
N PRO A 64 19.81 4.94 2.86
CA PRO A 64 20.86 3.97 2.55
C PRO A 64 21.14 3.03 3.73
N ASP A 65 21.40 1.76 3.43
CA ASP A 65 21.69 0.73 4.45
C ASP A 65 23.09 0.88 5.09
N PHE A 66 24.01 1.54 4.40
CA PHE A 66 25.38 1.80 4.86
C PHE A 66 25.88 3.16 4.39
N THR A 67 26.98 3.64 4.94
CA THR A 67 27.71 4.84 4.50
C THR A 67 29.22 4.59 4.57
N TYR A 68 30.01 5.31 3.78
CA TYR A 68 31.47 5.20 3.82
C TYR A 68 32.03 5.88 5.06
N LEU A 69 33.12 5.35 5.64
CA LEU A 69 33.79 5.96 6.81
C LEU A 69 34.29 7.38 6.53
N ASP A 70 34.66 7.67 5.28
CA ASP A 70 35.07 9.00 4.83
C ASP A 70 33.91 10.03 4.78
N GLY A 71 32.67 9.60 5.08
CA GLY A 71 31.48 10.45 4.99
C GLY A 71 30.95 10.65 3.57
N ARG A 72 31.51 9.96 2.57
CA ARG A 72 30.97 10.00 1.20
C ARG A 72 29.56 9.42 1.18
N PRO A 73 28.63 10.01 0.41
CA PRO A 73 27.28 9.50 0.31
C PRO A 73 27.26 8.18 -0.46
N THR A 74 26.34 7.30 -0.07
CA THR A 74 26.13 6.01 -0.72
C THR A 74 25.53 6.22 -2.11
N PRO A 75 26.07 5.57 -3.16
CA PRO A 75 25.51 5.68 -4.49
C PRO A 75 24.08 5.12 -4.50
N LEU A 76 23.20 5.74 -5.31
CA LEU A 76 21.81 5.31 -5.40
C LEU A 76 21.67 3.93 -6.08
N THR A 77 20.92 3.04 -5.44
CA THR A 77 20.48 1.76 -6.02
C THR A 77 19.51 1.99 -7.18
N ALA A 78 19.49 1.10 -8.18
CA ALA A 78 18.58 1.17 -9.32
C ALA A 78 17.12 1.39 -8.91
N GLY A 79 16.60 0.58 -7.97
CA GLY A 79 15.22 0.74 -7.48
C GLY A 79 14.95 2.07 -6.75
N GLN A 80 15.96 2.70 -6.14
CA GLN A 80 15.81 4.05 -5.57
C GLN A 80 15.71 5.10 -6.68
N LYS A 81 16.48 4.95 -7.77
CA LYS A 81 16.42 5.84 -8.94
C LYS A 81 15.05 5.73 -9.62
N GLU A 82 14.60 4.53 -9.91
CA GLU A 82 13.28 4.26 -10.52
C GLU A 82 12.16 4.88 -9.68
N ARG A 83 12.14 4.65 -8.37
CA ARG A 83 11.14 5.27 -7.47
C ARG A 83 11.16 6.80 -7.51
N LYS A 84 12.34 7.42 -7.64
CA LYS A 84 12.46 8.88 -7.75
C LYS A 84 11.90 9.37 -9.09
N GLU A 85 12.23 8.70 -10.19
CA GLU A 85 11.72 9.03 -11.52
C GLU A 85 10.20 8.87 -11.60
N GLU A 86 9.63 7.81 -11.02
CA GLU A 86 8.18 7.62 -10.93
C GLU A 86 7.49 8.74 -10.14
N ARG A 87 8.09 9.17 -9.01
CA ARG A 87 7.59 10.30 -8.22
C ARG A 87 7.60 11.60 -9.02
N ILE A 88 8.67 11.85 -9.80
CA ILE A 88 8.77 13.02 -10.68
C ILE A 88 7.67 12.98 -11.75
N LYS A 89 7.53 11.87 -12.48
CA LYS A 89 6.48 11.70 -13.51
C LYS A 89 5.08 11.89 -12.94
N THR A 90 4.84 11.42 -11.72
CA THR A 90 3.55 11.61 -11.02
C THR A 90 3.32 13.08 -10.68
N ALA A 91 4.35 13.78 -10.17
CA ALA A 91 4.25 15.20 -9.85
C ALA A 91 4.01 16.06 -11.10
N GLU A 92 4.73 15.82 -12.20
CA GLU A 92 4.54 16.50 -13.48
C GLU A 92 3.11 16.34 -14.00
N ARG A 93 2.55 15.13 -13.89
CA ARG A 93 1.15 14.88 -14.27
C ARG A 93 0.18 15.67 -13.41
N ILE A 94 0.39 15.71 -12.09
CA ILE A 94 -0.47 16.48 -11.18
C ILE A 94 -0.44 17.95 -11.56
N MET A 95 0.77 18.53 -11.74
CA MET A 95 0.92 19.93 -12.12
C MET A 95 0.24 20.26 -13.44
N LYS A 96 0.40 19.38 -14.45
CA LYS A 96 -0.27 19.54 -15.74
C LYS A 96 -1.79 19.58 -15.58
N LEU A 97 -2.38 18.63 -14.88
CA LEU A 97 -3.83 18.54 -14.69
C LEU A 97 -4.38 19.74 -13.91
N VAL A 98 -3.67 20.18 -12.87
CA VAL A 98 -4.05 21.38 -12.11
C VAL A 98 -4.01 22.62 -13.00
N GLY A 99 -2.95 22.79 -13.80
CA GLY A 99 -2.87 23.91 -14.75
C GLY A 99 -3.98 23.88 -15.80
N GLU A 100 -4.32 22.70 -16.34
CA GLU A 100 -5.45 22.54 -17.26
C GLU A 100 -6.79 22.95 -16.60
N MET A 101 -7.02 22.56 -15.35
CA MET A 101 -8.22 22.96 -14.61
C MET A 101 -8.29 24.47 -14.36
N GLU A 102 -7.18 25.09 -13.95
CA GLU A 102 -7.10 26.54 -13.71
C GLU A 102 -7.37 27.33 -15.00
N THR A 103 -6.76 26.93 -16.12
CA THR A 103 -7.01 27.58 -17.41
C THR A 103 -8.47 27.45 -17.83
N ALA A 104 -9.09 26.28 -17.68
CA ALA A 104 -10.51 26.06 -17.99
C ALA A 104 -11.43 26.96 -17.14
N GLN A 105 -11.14 27.12 -15.85
CA GLN A 105 -11.89 28.00 -14.96
C GLN A 105 -11.79 29.46 -15.41
N VAL A 106 -10.58 29.96 -15.68
CA VAL A 106 -10.36 31.33 -16.16
C VAL A 106 -11.09 31.57 -17.50
N MET A 107 -11.03 30.60 -18.42
CA MET A 107 -11.76 30.70 -19.69
C MET A 107 -13.27 30.77 -19.50
N TYR A 108 -13.81 30.03 -18.54
CA TYR A 108 -15.23 30.06 -18.21
C TYR A 108 -15.64 31.42 -17.62
N ASP A 109 -14.91 31.91 -16.63
CA ASP A 109 -15.21 33.18 -15.96
C ASP A 109 -15.10 34.36 -16.94
N THR A 110 -14.07 34.37 -17.78
CA THR A 110 -13.90 35.41 -18.82
C THR A 110 -15.00 35.37 -19.86
N ARG A 111 -15.54 34.18 -20.19
CA ARG A 111 -16.69 34.05 -21.09
C ARG A 111 -17.94 34.67 -20.48
N ILE A 112 -18.27 34.36 -19.23
CA ILE A 112 -19.43 34.93 -18.54
C ILE A 112 -19.32 36.45 -18.47
N GLN A 113 -18.16 36.97 -18.04
CA GLN A 113 -17.93 38.41 -17.96
C GLN A 113 -18.09 39.09 -19.32
N ARG A 114 -17.63 38.46 -20.41
CA ARG A 114 -17.82 38.98 -21.76
C ARG A 114 -19.30 39.04 -22.13
N GLU A 115 -20.05 37.96 -21.91
CA GLU A 115 -21.49 37.89 -22.20
C GLU A 115 -22.28 38.97 -21.42
N GLU A 116 -21.99 39.15 -20.12
CA GLU A 116 -22.59 40.20 -19.30
C GLU A 116 -22.25 41.61 -19.80
N ASN A 117 -20.99 41.83 -20.17
CA ASN A 117 -20.54 43.12 -20.69
C ASN A 117 -21.19 43.43 -22.05
N GLU A 118 -21.33 42.44 -22.92
CA GLU A 118 -22.06 42.59 -24.18
C GLU A 118 -23.53 42.94 -23.96
N LEU A 119 -24.21 42.27 -23.02
CA LEU A 119 -25.60 42.58 -22.67
C LEU A 119 -25.74 44.01 -22.14
N LYS A 120 -24.87 44.43 -21.21
CA LYS A 120 -24.83 45.81 -20.71
C LYS A 120 -24.57 46.82 -21.83
N GLN A 121 -23.65 46.53 -22.74
CA GLN A 121 -23.39 47.39 -23.90
C GLN A 121 -24.60 47.49 -24.84
N ARG A 122 -25.29 46.37 -25.10
CA ARG A 122 -26.51 46.36 -25.92
C ARG A 122 -27.62 47.19 -25.28
N GLN A 123 -27.82 47.06 -23.97
CA GLN A 123 -28.78 47.88 -23.21
C GLN A 123 -28.44 49.36 -23.27
N ASN A 124 -27.17 49.73 -23.07
CA ASN A 124 -26.72 51.13 -23.12
C ASN A 124 -26.85 51.75 -24.52
N LYS A 125 -26.67 50.96 -25.58
CA LYS A 125 -26.85 51.40 -26.97
C LYS A 125 -28.31 51.46 -27.41
N ALA A 126 -29.23 50.82 -26.70
CA ALA A 126 -30.64 50.81 -27.06
C ALA A 126 -31.25 52.21 -26.94
N LEU A 127 -32.04 52.61 -27.93
CA LEU A 127 -32.72 53.90 -27.93
C LEU A 127 -33.83 53.93 -26.85
N ARG A 128 -34.04 55.11 -26.25
CA ARG A 128 -35.09 55.30 -25.24
C ARG A 128 -36.47 55.13 -25.87
N ALA A 129 -37.38 54.50 -25.12
CA ALA A 129 -38.77 54.32 -25.54
C ALA A 129 -39.44 55.69 -25.80
N LYS A 130 -40.27 55.76 -26.83
CA LYS A 130 -41.08 56.96 -27.12
C LYS A 130 -42.11 57.13 -26.01
N VAL A 131 -42.16 58.33 -25.45
CA VAL A 131 -43.22 58.72 -24.50
C VAL A 131 -44.49 58.97 -25.30
N HIS A 132 -45.61 58.38 -24.87
CA HIS A 132 -46.93 58.57 -25.46
C HIS A 132 -47.50 59.94 -25.13
#